data_AF-A0A0E4FYC4-F1
#
_entry.id   AF-A0A0E4FYC4-F1
#
_cell.length_a   1.000
_cell.length_b   1.000
_cell.length_c   1.000
_cell.angle_alpha   90.00
_cell.angle_beta   90.00
_cell.angle_gamma   90.00
#
_symmetry.space_group_name_H-M   'P 1'
#
loop_
_entity.id
_entity.type
_entity.pdbx_description
1 polymer ?
#
loop_
_entity_poly.entity_id
_entity_poly.type
_entity_poly.pdbx_seq_one_letter_code
_entity_poly.pdbx_strand_id
1 'polypeptide(L)'
;MNNSYLGLIRQAQRGFDMDYHVQLSFENINAPELGGYGVDHVAVAEGLGCKAIRVTDPKDSQAAFATARELMAKHRVPVVVEFILERVTNIAMGTEIDNIVEFEEVLDLALDEVGTKRPGVLQPAE
;
A
#
# COMPACT_ATOMS: atom_id res chain seq x y z
N MET A 1 -1.37 -2.85 0.25
CA MET A 1 -1.58 -1.46 0.70
C MET A 1 -3.04 -1.33 1.06
N ASN A 2 -3.36 -1.29 2.36
CA ASN A 2 -4.73 -1.24 2.86
C ASN A 2 -4.94 0.06 3.65
N ASN A 3 -5.74 0.96 3.08
CA ASN A 3 -6.18 2.21 3.71
C ASN A 3 -7.69 2.18 4.05
N SER A 4 -8.38 1.06 3.81
CA SER A 4 -9.84 0.91 3.94
C SER A 4 -10.68 1.92 3.14
N TYR A 5 -10.16 2.41 2.00
CA TYR A 5 -10.82 3.40 1.16
C TYR A 5 -10.66 3.11 -0.33
N LEU A 6 -11.63 3.55 -1.12
CA LEU A 6 -11.48 3.78 -2.56
C LEU A 6 -10.68 5.07 -2.79
N GLY A 7 -9.38 5.05 -2.46
CA GLY A 7 -8.55 6.24 -2.31
C GLY A 7 -8.52 7.18 -3.52
N LEU A 8 -8.40 6.64 -4.74
CA LEU A 8 -8.39 7.44 -5.97
C LEU A 8 -9.76 8.11 -6.23
N ILE A 9 -10.86 7.40 -5.97
CA ILE A 9 -12.22 7.93 -6.16
C ILE A 9 -12.49 9.00 -5.11
N ARG A 10 -12.11 8.78 -3.86
CA ARG A 10 -12.16 9.79 -2.78
C ARG A 10 -11.41 11.05 -3.19
N GLN A 11 -10.20 10.92 -3.75
CA GLN A 11 -9.42 12.06 -4.20
C GLN A 11 -10.10 12.81 -5.36
N ALA A 12 -10.71 12.09 -6.32
CA ALA A 12 -11.46 12.70 -7.41
C ALA A 12 -12.75 13.42 -6.92
N GLN A 13 -13.41 12.90 -5.87
CA GLN A 13 -14.60 13.51 -5.27
C GLN A 13 -14.32 14.85 -4.56
N ARG A 14 -13.05 15.18 -4.27
CA ARG A 14 -12.66 16.48 -3.68
C ARG A 14 -13.08 17.67 -4.55
N GLY A 15 -13.08 17.51 -5.87
CA GLY A 15 -13.54 18.55 -6.79
C GLY A 15 -15.05 18.86 -6.68
N PHE A 16 -15.81 17.97 -6.04
CA PHE A 16 -17.25 18.08 -5.82
C PHE A 16 -17.61 18.35 -4.35
N ASP A 17 -16.62 18.54 -3.47
CA ASP A 17 -16.79 18.67 -2.02
C ASP A 17 -17.55 17.47 -1.40
N MET A 18 -17.17 16.26 -1.82
CA MET A 18 -17.84 15.01 -1.45
C MET A 18 -16.87 13.96 -0.88
N ASP A 19 -17.37 13.17 0.07
CA ASP A 19 -16.80 11.89 0.54
C ASP A 19 -17.99 10.93 0.74
N TYR A 20 -18.38 10.22 -0.33
CA TYR A 20 -19.63 9.46 -0.35
C TYR A 20 -19.48 8.10 -1.04
N HIS A 21 -19.85 7.03 -0.33
CA HIS A 21 -19.73 5.62 -0.76
C HIS A 21 -18.30 5.18 -1.17
N VAL A 22 -17.28 5.78 -0.55
CA VAL A 22 -15.86 5.43 -0.82
C VAL A 22 -15.16 4.75 0.35
N GLN A 23 -15.83 4.61 1.50
CA GLN A 23 -15.29 3.90 2.67
C GLN A 23 -15.52 2.40 2.54
N LEU A 24 -14.48 1.61 2.83
CA LEU A 24 -14.54 0.15 2.87
C LEU A 24 -14.48 -0.40 4.30
N SER A 25 -14.33 0.48 5.31
CA SER A 25 -14.24 0.08 6.71
C SER A 25 -15.58 -0.33 7.31
N PHE A 26 -15.50 -1.35 8.16
CA PHE A 26 -16.56 -1.76 9.08
C PHE A 26 -15.91 -2.42 10.29
N GLU A 27 -16.65 -2.53 11.40
CA GLU A 27 -16.20 -3.28 12.56
C GLU A 27 -16.26 -4.78 12.30
N ASN A 28 -15.10 -5.41 12.20
CA ASN A 28 -15.01 -6.84 12.00
C ASN A 28 -15.08 -7.56 13.35
N ILE A 29 -16.23 -8.19 13.63
CA ILE A 29 -16.48 -8.93 14.87
C ILE A 29 -15.49 -10.09 15.11
N ASN A 30 -14.84 -10.59 14.05
CA ASN A 30 -13.90 -11.71 14.12
C ASN A 30 -12.43 -11.26 14.18
N ALA A 31 -12.16 -9.98 13.95
CA ALA A 31 -10.81 -9.42 13.95
C ALA A 31 -10.82 -8.01 14.56
N PRO A 32 -11.17 -7.87 15.86
CA PRO A 32 -11.25 -6.58 16.54
C PRO A 32 -9.92 -5.81 16.56
N GLU A 33 -8.79 -6.53 16.51
CA GLU A 33 -7.43 -5.98 16.44
C GLU A 33 -7.16 -5.16 15.17
N LEU A 34 -8.00 -5.28 14.14
CA LEU A 34 -7.91 -4.46 12.93
C LEU A 34 -8.32 -3.01 13.14
N GLY A 35 -8.92 -2.65 14.28
CA GLY A 35 -9.34 -1.26 14.53
C GLY A 35 -10.34 -0.74 13.48
N GLY A 36 -11.27 -1.60 13.05
CA GLY A 36 -12.32 -1.23 12.09
C GLY A 36 -11.82 -1.00 10.66
N TYR A 37 -10.69 -1.60 10.25
CA TYR A 37 -10.24 -1.56 8.84
C TYR A 37 -11.09 -2.44 7.90
N GLY A 38 -12.08 -3.16 8.43
CA GLY A 38 -12.98 -4.02 7.67
C GLY A 38 -12.41 -5.42 7.46
N VAL A 39 -12.10 -5.76 6.23
CA VAL A 39 -11.71 -7.13 5.86
C VAL A 39 -10.35 -7.50 6.44
N ASP A 40 -10.27 -8.69 7.05
CA ASP A 40 -9.00 -9.30 7.44
C ASP A 40 -8.37 -10.03 6.24
N HIS A 41 -7.49 -9.36 5.50
CA HIS A 41 -6.82 -9.98 4.34
C HIS A 41 -5.87 -11.11 4.72
N VAL A 42 -5.35 -11.14 5.97
CA VAL A 42 -4.51 -12.26 6.44
C VAL A 42 -5.36 -13.51 6.56
N ALA A 43 -6.47 -13.43 7.31
CA ALA A 43 -7.38 -14.56 7.46
C ALA A 43 -7.96 -15.04 6.12
N VAL A 44 -8.32 -14.11 5.22
CA VAL A 44 -8.80 -14.45 3.87
C VAL A 44 -7.73 -15.17 3.06
N ALA A 45 -6.49 -14.66 3.01
CA ALA A 45 -5.41 -15.28 2.25
C ALA A 45 -5.06 -16.68 2.79
N GLU A 46 -5.02 -16.86 4.12
CA GLU A 46 -4.78 -18.17 4.73
C GLU A 46 -5.93 -19.15 4.47
N GLY A 47 -7.18 -18.70 4.51
CA GLY A 47 -8.35 -19.49 4.13
C GLY A 47 -8.32 -19.96 2.67
N LEU A 48 -7.65 -19.22 1.79
CA LEU A 48 -7.42 -19.57 0.38
C LEU A 48 -6.16 -20.43 0.17
N GLY A 49 -5.48 -20.87 1.23
CA GLY A 49 -4.29 -21.73 1.15
C GLY A 49 -2.99 -20.98 0.87
N CYS A 50 -2.97 -19.65 0.96
CA CYS A 50 -1.78 -18.83 0.86
C CYS A 50 -1.12 -18.62 2.24
N LYS A 51 -0.01 -17.89 2.25
CA LYS A 51 0.53 -17.28 3.48
C LYS A 51 0.31 -15.77 3.44
N ALA A 52 0.25 -15.16 4.61
CA ALA A 52 0.11 -13.72 4.71
C ALA A 52 0.92 -13.14 5.87
N ILE A 53 1.33 -11.88 5.71
CA ILE A 53 2.06 -11.09 6.70
C ILE A 53 1.39 -9.72 6.75
N ARG A 54 1.05 -9.24 7.95
CA ARG A 54 0.58 -7.88 8.18
C ARG A 54 1.71 -7.02 8.71
N VAL A 55 1.82 -5.81 8.18
CA VAL A 55 2.81 -4.79 8.55
C VAL A 55 2.07 -3.53 8.97
N THR A 56 2.32 -3.08 10.20
CA THR A 56 1.73 -1.86 10.78
C THR A 56 2.77 -0.77 11.06
N ASP A 57 4.04 -1.14 11.24
CA ASP A 57 5.16 -0.19 11.34
C ASP A 57 6.01 -0.27 10.07
N PRO A 58 6.27 0.85 9.37
CA PRO A 58 7.15 0.90 8.21
C PRO A 58 8.55 0.31 8.46
N LYS A 59 9.06 0.34 9.69
CA LYS A 59 10.38 -0.23 10.05
C LYS A 59 10.43 -1.74 9.84
N ASP A 60 9.29 -2.41 9.90
CA ASP A 60 9.21 -3.87 9.75
C ASP A 60 9.16 -4.30 8.27
N SER A 61 9.09 -3.37 7.32
CA SER A 61 8.95 -3.67 5.88
C SER A 61 10.01 -4.62 5.35
N GLN A 62 11.29 -4.37 5.65
CA GLN A 62 12.40 -5.20 5.17
C GLN A 62 12.35 -6.61 5.76
N ALA A 63 12.04 -6.72 7.06
CA ALA A 63 11.87 -8.00 7.74
C ALA A 63 10.69 -8.78 7.16
N ALA A 64 9.55 -8.12 6.92
CA ALA A 64 8.37 -8.74 6.31
C ALA A 64 8.67 -9.31 4.93
N PHE A 65 9.42 -8.59 4.07
CA PHE A 65 9.82 -9.11 2.76
C PHE A 65 10.82 -10.26 2.84
N ALA A 66 11.73 -10.27 3.82
CA ALA A 66 12.61 -11.40 4.05
C ALA A 66 11.81 -12.65 4.44
N THR A 67 10.94 -12.54 5.44
CA THR A 67 10.03 -13.61 5.87
C THR A 67 9.14 -14.10 4.72
N ALA A 68 8.61 -13.19 3.89
CA ALA A 68 7.81 -13.57 2.74
C ALA A 68 8.60 -14.46 1.75
N ARG A 69 9.87 -14.14 1.48
CA ARG A 69 10.73 -14.96 0.61
C ARG A 69 11.00 -16.34 1.19
N GLU A 70 11.22 -16.45 2.50
CA GLU A 70 11.39 -17.73 3.19
C GLU A 70 10.13 -18.59 3.12
N LEU A 71 8.96 -17.98 3.37
CA LEU A 71 7.66 -18.67 3.27
C LEU A 71 7.37 -19.17 1.85
N MET A 72 7.66 -18.34 0.83
CA MET A 72 7.55 -18.76 -0.58
C MET A 72 8.44 -19.97 -0.87
N ALA A 73 9.71 -19.94 -0.46
CA ALA A 73 10.66 -21.02 -0.71
C ALA A 73 10.26 -22.33 0.00
N LYS A 74 9.78 -22.22 1.25
CA LYS A 74 9.41 -23.36 2.09
C LYS A 74 8.08 -24.00 1.69
N HIS A 75 7.05 -23.18 1.50
CA HIS A 75 5.68 -23.67 1.31
C HIS A 75 5.25 -23.73 -0.16
N ARG A 76 5.97 -23.06 -1.07
CA ARG A 76 5.67 -23.03 -2.51
C ARG A 76 4.24 -22.55 -2.82
N VAL A 77 3.74 -21.62 -2.01
CA VAL A 77 2.44 -20.95 -2.19
C VAL A 77 2.64 -19.43 -2.27
N PRO A 78 1.67 -18.67 -2.82
CA PRO A 78 1.71 -17.22 -2.79
C PRO A 78 1.77 -16.66 -1.36
N VAL A 79 2.48 -15.54 -1.18
CA VAL A 79 2.56 -14.84 0.10
C VAL A 79 2.05 -13.40 -0.08
N VAL A 80 1.00 -13.05 0.66
CA VAL A 80 0.44 -11.70 0.71
C VAL A 80 1.16 -10.89 1.79
N VAL A 81 1.66 -9.70 1.44
CA VAL A 81 2.18 -8.75 2.43
C VAL A 81 1.24 -7.55 2.48
N GLU A 82 0.43 -7.49 3.54
CA GLU A 82 -0.53 -6.42 3.78
C GLU A 82 0.12 -5.32 4.61
N PHE A 83 0.22 -4.12 4.04
CA PHE A 83 0.61 -2.91 4.77
C PHE A 83 -0.66 -2.16 5.19
N ILE A 84 -0.79 -1.90 6.49
CA ILE A 84 -1.80 -1.00 7.04
C ILE A 84 -1.28 0.42 6.88
N LEU A 85 -2.04 1.24 6.17
CA LEU A 85 -1.71 2.64 5.90
C LEU A 85 -2.61 3.55 6.71
N GLU A 86 -2.27 4.82 6.79
CA GLU A 86 -3.25 5.84 7.17
C GLU A 86 -4.47 5.81 6.24
N ARG A 87 -5.62 6.22 6.75
CA ARG A 87 -6.90 6.18 6.02
C ARG A 87 -6.92 7.13 4.82
N VAL A 88 -6.22 8.25 4.94
CA VAL A 88 -6.31 9.40 4.04
C VAL A 88 -4.91 9.87 3.71
N THR A 89 -4.53 9.67 2.45
CA THR A 89 -3.33 10.25 1.84
C THR A 89 -3.73 10.78 0.46
N ASN A 90 -3.20 11.92 0.03
CA ASN A 90 -3.44 12.47 -1.30
C ASN A 90 -2.18 12.26 -2.15
N ILE A 91 -2.31 11.53 -3.24
CA ILE A 91 -1.18 11.30 -4.15
C ILE A 91 -1.07 12.49 -5.12
N ALA A 92 0.15 12.88 -5.48
CA ALA A 92 0.38 13.92 -6.48
C ALA A 92 -0.39 13.62 -7.78
N MET A 93 -1.18 14.59 -8.25
CA MET A 93 -1.96 14.44 -9.48
C MET A 93 -2.23 15.79 -10.13
N GLY A 94 -2.48 15.76 -11.44
CA GLY A 94 -2.83 16.94 -12.22
C GLY A 94 -3.56 16.58 -13.50
N THR A 95 -4.06 17.60 -14.18
CA THR A 95 -4.74 17.45 -15.48
C THR A 95 -3.77 17.35 -16.64
N GLU A 96 -2.62 18.01 -16.53
CA GLU A 96 -1.57 18.11 -17.54
C GLU A 96 -0.20 18.01 -16.89
N ILE A 97 0.85 17.79 -17.69
CA ILE A 97 2.23 17.60 -17.21
C ILE A 97 2.74 18.83 -16.45
N ASP A 98 2.37 20.04 -16.88
CA ASP A 98 2.76 21.31 -16.26
C ASP A 98 1.84 21.74 -15.11
N ASN A 99 0.83 20.93 -14.78
CA ASN A 99 -0.21 21.26 -13.80
C ASN A 99 -0.43 20.14 -12.76
N ILE A 100 0.67 19.52 -12.32
CA ILE A 100 0.66 18.57 -11.20
C ILE A 100 0.61 19.32 -9.88
N VAL A 101 -0.30 18.91 -9.00
CA VAL A 101 -0.39 19.38 -7.62
C VAL A 101 0.28 18.38 -6.70
N GLU A 102 1.33 18.82 -6.01
CA GLU A 102 1.99 18.11 -4.92
C GLU A 102 1.26 18.45 -3.61
N PHE A 103 0.57 17.47 -3.02
CA PHE A 103 -0.22 17.68 -1.78
C PHE A 103 0.61 17.46 -0.51
N GLU A 104 1.60 16.59 -0.58
CA GLU A 104 2.51 16.26 0.51
C GLU A 104 3.83 17.02 0.34
N GLU A 105 4.66 17.04 1.39
CA GLU A 105 5.96 17.71 1.37
C GLU A 105 6.89 17.13 0.30
N VAL A 106 7.44 18.00 -0.55
CA VAL A 106 8.38 17.61 -1.61
C VAL A 106 9.81 17.60 -1.04
N LEU A 107 10.54 16.54 -1.33
CA LEU A 107 11.97 16.44 -1.03
C LEU A 107 12.77 16.94 -2.24
N ASP A 108 13.45 18.07 -2.09
CA ASP A 108 14.43 18.56 -3.07
C ASP A 108 15.83 18.12 -2.63
N LEU A 109 16.21 16.90 -3.00
CA LEU A 109 17.52 16.33 -2.71
C LEU A 109 18.51 16.75 -3.80
N ALA A 110 19.70 17.20 -3.39
CA ALA A 110 20.78 17.41 -4.34
C ALA A 110 21.07 16.09 -5.08
N LEU A 111 21.33 16.17 -6.39
CA LEU A 111 21.57 14.99 -7.24
C LEU A 111 22.69 14.07 -6.70
N ASP A 112 23.64 14.64 -5.96
CA ASP A 112 24.76 13.93 -5.36
C ASP A 112 24.37 13.12 -4.10
N GLU A 113 23.21 13.41 -3.50
CA GLU A 113 22.69 12.75 -2.30
C GLU A 113 21.77 11.56 -2.63
N VAL A 114 21.29 11.47 -3.88
CA VAL A 114 20.52 10.33 -4.38
C VAL A 114 21.50 9.22 -4.77
N GLY A 115 22.01 8.50 -3.77
CA GLY A 115 23.04 7.47 -3.90
C GLY A 115 22.91 6.63 -5.19
N THR A 116 23.90 6.77 -6.08
CA THR A 116 23.97 6.06 -7.35
C THR A 116 24.20 4.57 -7.14
N LYS A 117 23.13 3.81 -6.90
CA LYS A 117 23.08 2.38 -7.22
C LYS A 117 21.78 2.11 -7.94
N ARG A 118 21.78 2.36 -9.27
CA ARG A 118 20.73 1.83 -10.16
C ARG A 118 20.82 0.29 -10.10
N PRO A 119 19.84 -0.44 -9.56
CA PRO A 119 19.77 -1.87 -9.79
C PRO A 119 19.28 -2.06 -11.23
N GLY A 120 20.13 -2.63 -12.09
CA GLY A 120 19.77 -3.24 -13.37
C GLY A 120 18.83 -2.45 -14.29
N VAL A 121 19.36 -1.89 -15.37
CA VAL A 121 18.56 -1.50 -16.54
C VAL A 121 17.64 -2.67 -16.91
N LEU A 122 16.32 -2.48 -16.76
CA LEU A 122 15.32 -3.38 -17.32
C LEU A 122 15.52 -3.37 -18.83
N GLN A 123 16.10 -4.45 -19.37
CA GLN A 123 16.13 -4.65 -20.80
C GLN A 123 14.70 -4.91 -21.29
N PRO A 124 14.30 -4.36 -22.45
CA PRO A 124 13.01 -4.71 -23.05
C PRO A 124 12.97 -6.23 -23.27
N ALA A 125 11.84 -6.86 -22.95
CA ALA A 125 11.59 -8.24 -23.30
C ALA A 125 11.58 -8.39 -24.83
N GLU A 126 12.39 -9.32 -25.35
CA GLU A 126 12.28 -9.81 -26.73
C GLU A 126 10.96 -10.57 -26.96
#